data_AF-A0A9D2REU0-F1
#
_entry.id   AF-A0A9D2REU0-F1
#
_cell.length_a   1.000
_cell.length_b   1.000
_cell.length_c   1.000
_cell.angle_alpha   90.00
_cell.angle_beta   90.00
_cell.angle_gamma   90.00
#
_symmetry.space_group_name_H-M   'P 1'
#
loop_
_entity.id
_entity.type
_entity.pdbx_description
1 polymer ?
#
loop_
_entity_poly.entity_id
_entity_poly.type
_entity_poly.pdbx_seq_one_letter_code
_entity_poly.pdbx_strand_id
1 'polypeptide(L)'
;MPYTKVQYRVTAMIYDKDLRDDNGELFGFSTHIYRHYYGVKLTEMHLDDWTIAKLLGHSSVRNVKYYRKMSNQLLADETRKARQKLSAIILNNLDGWEDEYEQIRKDGRL
;
A
#
# COMPACT_ATOMS: atom_id res chain seq x y z
N MET A 1 3.28 -15.27 -27.26
CA MET A 1 2.18 -16.09 -26.66
C MET A 1 0.89 -15.28 -26.75
N PRO A 2 -0.24 -15.88 -27.17
CA PRO A 2 -1.53 -15.22 -27.11
C PRO A 2 -1.91 -14.90 -25.65
N TYR A 3 -2.52 -13.74 -25.39
CA TYR A 3 -2.97 -13.35 -24.04
C TYR A 3 -3.90 -14.39 -23.40
N THR A 4 -4.72 -15.03 -24.22
CA THR A 4 -5.63 -16.13 -23.84
C THR A 4 -4.90 -17.29 -23.16
N LYS A 5 -3.64 -17.58 -23.54
CA LYS A 5 -2.83 -18.63 -22.92
C LYS A 5 -2.37 -18.26 -21.51
N VAL A 6 -2.05 -16.98 -21.29
CA VAL A 6 -1.71 -16.45 -19.96
C VAL A 6 -2.96 -16.48 -19.08
N GLN A 7 -4.08 -15.97 -19.59
CA GLN A 7 -5.35 -15.99 -18.89
C GLN A 7 -5.75 -17.40 -18.45
N TYR A 8 -5.74 -18.36 -19.38
CA TYR A 8 -6.05 -19.75 -19.08
C TYR A 8 -5.16 -20.32 -17.97
N ARG A 9 -3.84 -20.13 -18.06
CA ARG A 9 -2.90 -20.65 -17.06
C ARG A 9 -3.10 -20.02 -15.69
N VAL A 10 -3.32 -18.71 -15.62
CA VAL A 10 -3.54 -18.03 -14.33
C VAL A 10 -4.88 -18.44 -13.73
N THR A 11 -5.94 -18.50 -14.52
CA THR A 11 -7.24 -19.00 -14.07
C THR A 11 -7.14 -20.44 -13.56
N ALA A 12 -6.44 -21.33 -14.27
CA ALA A 12 -6.23 -22.69 -13.80
C ALA A 12 -5.50 -22.73 -12.44
N MET A 13 -4.46 -21.90 -12.25
CA MET A 13 -3.76 -21.80 -10.95
C MET A 13 -4.64 -21.25 -9.83
N ILE A 14 -5.56 -20.34 -10.14
CA ILE A 14 -6.52 -19.80 -9.15
C ILE A 14 -7.41 -20.91 -8.61
N TYR A 15 -7.94 -21.77 -9.48
CA TYR A 15 -8.75 -22.92 -9.07
C TYR A 15 -7.92 -23.97 -8.33
N ASP A 16 -6.74 -24.32 -8.85
CA ASP A 16 -5.86 -25.33 -8.25
C ASP A 16 -5.40 -24.96 -6.83
N LYS A 17 -5.13 -23.68 -6.59
CA LYS A 17 -4.66 -23.17 -5.30
C LYS A 17 -5.76 -22.58 -4.41
N ASP A 18 -7.02 -22.67 -4.82
CA ASP A 18 -8.18 -22.05 -4.16
C ASP A 18 -7.92 -20.58 -3.77
N LEU A 19 -7.38 -19.78 -4.71
CA LEU A 19 -7.09 -18.38 -4.45
C LEU A 19 -8.39 -17.59 -4.36
N ARG A 20 -8.65 -17.03 -3.18
CA ARG A 20 -9.86 -16.27 -2.87
C ARG A 20 -9.56 -14.79 -2.64
N ASP A 21 -10.55 -13.95 -2.89
CA ASP A 21 -10.52 -12.53 -2.56
C ASP A 21 -10.92 -12.27 -1.09
N ASP A 22 -10.99 -10.99 -0.70
CA ASP A 22 -11.32 -10.57 0.66
C ASP A 22 -12.76 -10.95 1.09
N ASN A 23 -13.64 -11.29 0.14
CA ASN A 23 -15.00 -11.75 0.41
C ASN A 23 -15.11 -13.28 0.48
N GLY A 24 -13.99 -13.98 0.25
CA GLY A 24 -13.96 -15.44 0.17
C GLY A 24 -14.42 -16.00 -1.17
N GLU A 25 -14.62 -15.16 -2.20
CA GLU A 25 -14.95 -15.60 -3.55
C GLU A 25 -13.69 -15.97 -4.34
N LEU A 26 -13.80 -16.88 -5.31
CA LEU A 26 -12.67 -17.22 -6.17
C LEU A 26 -12.17 -16.01 -6.94
N PHE A 27 -10.84 -15.86 -6.98
CA PHE A 27 -10.22 -14.67 -7.55
C PHE A 27 -10.48 -14.52 -9.05
N GLY A 28 -10.93 -13.34 -9.48
CA GLY A 28 -11.13 -13.03 -10.90
C GLY A 28 -9.84 -12.62 -11.61
N PHE A 29 -9.58 -13.15 -12.81
CA PHE A 29 -8.42 -12.76 -13.62
C PHE A 29 -8.82 -12.10 -14.95
N SER A 30 -8.87 -10.76 -14.95
CA SER A 30 -9.24 -9.95 -16.13
C SER A 30 -8.05 -9.61 -17.03
N THR A 31 -8.33 -9.12 -18.23
CA THR A 31 -7.31 -8.72 -19.20
C THR A 31 -6.41 -7.57 -18.73
N HIS A 32 -6.87 -6.76 -17.78
CA HIS A 32 -6.22 -5.52 -17.35
C HIS A 32 -5.69 -5.59 -15.91
N ILE A 33 -5.78 -6.73 -15.24
CA ILE A 33 -5.43 -6.84 -13.82
C ILE A 33 -3.96 -6.54 -13.54
N TYR A 34 -3.04 -7.01 -14.38
CA TYR A 34 -1.62 -6.70 -14.23
C TYR A 34 -1.33 -5.21 -14.43
N ARG A 35 -1.98 -4.59 -15.42
CA ARG A 35 -1.84 -3.15 -15.64
C ARG A 35 -2.38 -2.36 -14.45
N HIS A 36 -3.49 -2.81 -13.87
CA HIS A 36 -4.05 -2.20 -12.68
C HIS A 36 -3.12 -2.31 -11.48
N TYR A 37 -2.63 -3.52 -11.19
CA TYR A 37 -1.73 -3.77 -10.08
C TYR A 37 -0.40 -3.03 -10.23
N TYR A 38 0.14 -2.95 -11.45
CA TYR A 38 1.31 -2.15 -11.74
C TYR A 38 1.08 -0.67 -11.40
N GLY A 39 -0.07 -0.10 -11.80
CA GLY A 39 -0.43 1.28 -11.43
C GLY A 39 -0.52 1.51 -9.93
N VAL A 40 -1.10 0.56 -9.18
CA VAL A 40 -1.16 0.62 -7.70
C VAL A 40 0.25 0.54 -7.10
N LYS A 41 1.13 -0.32 -7.61
CA LYS A 41 2.50 -0.38 -7.09
C LYS A 41 3.28 0.90 -7.33
N LEU A 42 3.07 1.58 -8.45
CA LEU A 42 3.70 2.88 -8.70
C LEU A 42 3.20 3.96 -7.71
N THR A 43 1.92 3.95 -7.33
CA THR A 43 1.40 4.89 -6.31
C THR A 43 1.91 4.56 -4.91
N GLU A 44 2.02 3.28 -4.57
CA GLU A 44 2.62 2.80 -3.31
C GLU A 44 4.11 3.14 -3.17
N MET A 45 4.83 3.28 -4.29
CA MET A 45 6.22 3.77 -4.31
C MET A 45 6.32 5.30 -4.29
N HIS A 46 5.19 6.00 -4.12
CA HIS A 46 5.09 7.46 -4.10
C HIS A 46 5.61 8.18 -5.36
N LEU A 47 5.50 7.56 -6.54
CA LEU A 47 5.79 8.26 -7.78
C LEU A 47 4.74 9.35 -8.03
N ASP A 48 5.15 10.40 -8.71
CA ASP A 48 4.25 11.49 -9.08
C ASP A 48 3.27 11.07 -10.19
N ASP A 49 2.13 11.74 -10.25
CA ASP A 49 1.05 11.40 -11.18
C ASP A 49 1.45 11.52 -12.65
N TRP A 50 2.41 12.40 -12.98
CA TRP A 50 2.87 12.54 -14.36
C TRP A 50 3.71 11.34 -14.79
N THR A 51 4.64 10.90 -13.95
CA THR A 51 5.45 9.69 -14.20
C THR A 51 4.57 8.44 -14.30
N ILE A 52 3.62 8.28 -13.38
CA ILE A 52 2.66 7.16 -13.42
C ILE A 52 1.85 7.17 -14.72
N ALA A 53 1.34 8.34 -15.11
CA ALA A 53 0.59 8.48 -16.36
C ALA A 53 1.42 8.08 -17.58
N LYS A 54 2.70 8.47 -17.64
CA LYS A 54 3.61 8.10 -18.73
C LYS A 54 3.90 6.60 -18.77
N LEU A 55 4.21 5.99 -17.63
CA LEU A 55 4.46 4.54 -17.54
C LEU A 55 3.24 3.70 -17.92
N LEU A 56 2.03 4.20 -17.66
CA LEU A 56 0.79 3.52 -18.01
C LEU A 56 0.26 3.85 -19.41
N GLY A 57 0.93 4.73 -20.16
CA GLY A 57 0.50 5.16 -21.50
C GLY A 57 -0.78 5.98 -21.48
N HIS A 58 -1.05 6.74 -20.42
CA HIS A 58 -2.20 7.63 -20.35
C HIS A 58 -1.97 8.93 -21.14
N SER A 59 -3.01 9.40 -21.82
CA SER A 59 -3.03 10.72 -22.47
C SER A 59 -3.13 11.88 -21.46
N SER A 60 -3.56 11.61 -20.23
CA SER A 60 -3.74 12.60 -19.16
C SER A 60 -3.55 11.98 -17.78
N VAL A 61 -3.14 12.80 -16.81
CA VAL A 61 -3.02 12.42 -15.39
C VAL A 61 -4.36 12.15 -14.71
N ARG A 62 -5.48 12.59 -15.30
CA ARG A 62 -6.83 12.50 -14.70
C ARG A 62 -7.21 11.08 -14.26
N ASN A 63 -6.74 10.06 -15.00
CA ASN A 63 -7.06 8.66 -14.73
C ASN A 63 -6.11 8.00 -13.73
N VAL A 64 -5.07 8.69 -13.26
CA VAL A 64 -4.16 8.15 -12.23
C VAL A 64 -4.88 8.00 -10.89
N LYS A 65 -5.93 8.80 -10.64
CA LYS A 65 -6.78 8.69 -9.45
C LYS A 65 -7.31 7.28 -9.16
N TYR A 66 -7.50 6.44 -10.20
CA TYR A 66 -8.01 5.08 -10.03
C TYR A 66 -7.00 4.11 -9.39
N TYR A 67 -5.73 4.49 -9.29
CA TYR A 67 -4.69 3.69 -8.63
C TYR A 67 -4.31 4.23 -7.25
N ARG A 68 -4.87 5.37 -6.83
CA ARG A 68 -4.51 6.07 -5.58
C ARG A 68 -5.15 5.45 -4.32
N LYS A 69 -5.39 4.14 -4.34
CA LYS A 69 -5.81 3.37 -3.17
C LYS A 69 -4.60 2.58 -2.69
N MET A 70 -3.91 3.11 -1.68
CA MET A 70 -2.80 2.40 -1.03
C MET A 70 -3.32 1.19 -0.26
N SER A 71 -2.53 0.11 -0.20
CA SER A 71 -2.82 -1.01 0.68
C SER A 71 -2.92 -0.58 2.15
N ASN A 72 -3.85 -1.17 2.89
CA ASN A 72 -3.99 -0.95 4.34
C ASN A 72 -2.68 -1.23 5.10
N GLN A 73 -1.90 -2.21 4.66
CA GLN A 73 -0.62 -2.54 5.26
C GLN A 73 0.39 -1.41 5.07
N LEU A 74 0.48 -0.87 3.84
CA LEU A 74 1.39 0.23 3.55
C LEU A 74 1.02 1.49 4.35
N LEU A 75 -0.27 1.82 4.40
CA LEU A 75 -0.80 2.91 5.22
C LEU A 75 -0.42 2.74 6.69
N ALA A 76 -0.57 1.53 7.25
CA ALA A 76 -0.20 1.24 8.63
C ALA A 76 1.31 1.40 8.87
N ASP A 77 2.14 0.93 7.93
CA ASP A 77 3.59 1.00 8.05
C ASP A 77 4.12 2.44 7.94
N GLU A 78 3.58 3.24 7.01
CA GLU A 78 3.88 4.67 6.91
C GLU A 78 3.44 5.44 8.15
N THR A 79 2.23 5.16 8.66
CA THR A 79 1.72 5.77 9.89
C THR A 79 2.63 5.44 11.07
N ARG A 80 3.09 4.19 11.17
CA ARG A 80 4.00 3.75 12.23
C ARG A 80 5.35 4.48 12.14
N LYS A 81 5.90 4.63 10.93
CA LYS A 81 7.14 5.40 10.70
C LYS A 81 6.98 6.88 11.07
N ALA A 82 5.86 7.51 10.69
CA ALA A 82 5.57 8.89 11.05
C ALA A 82 5.45 9.06 12.57
N ARG A 83 4.72 8.16 13.25
CA ARG A 83 4.60 8.15 14.72
C ARG A 83 5.96 8.01 15.40
N GLN A 84 6.83 7.14 14.90
CA GLN A 84 8.19 6.97 15.43
C GLN A 84 9.01 8.25 15.29
N LYS A 85 8.96 8.93 14.14
CA LYS A 85 9.63 10.23 13.94
C LYS A 85 9.12 11.28 14.92
N LEU A 86 7.81 11.40 15.11
CA LEU A 86 7.22 12.32 16.08
C LEU A 86 7.64 11.99 17.52
N SER A 87 7.66 10.71 17.87
CA SER A 87 8.11 10.26 19.20
C SER A 87 9.57 10.62 19.45
N ALA A 88 10.43 10.48 18.44
CA ALA A 88 11.84 10.87 18.52
C ALA A 88 12.02 12.39 18.69
N ILE A 89 11.23 13.20 17.99
CA ILE A 89 11.24 14.66 18.16
C ILE A 89 10.81 15.03 19.58
N ILE A 90 9.73 14.42 20.09
CA ILE A 90 9.26 14.67 21.46
C ILE A 90 10.36 14.31 22.46
N LEU A 91 10.93 13.10 22.36
CA LEU A 91 12.04 12.65 23.21
C LEU A 91 13.21 13.63 23.21
N ASN A 92 13.64 14.12 22.04
CA ASN A 92 14.72 15.10 21.95
C ASN A 92 14.39 16.45 22.61
N ASN A 93 13.11 16.86 22.65
CA ASN A 93 12.70 18.09 23.33
C ASN A 93 12.50 17.90 24.84
N LEU A 94 12.42 16.66 25.31
CA LEU A 94 12.29 16.30 26.72
C LEU A 94 13.63 16.04 27.40
N ASP A 95 14.73 16.20 26.66
CA ASP A 95 16.08 16.15 27.19
C ASP A 95 16.24 17.21 28.29
N GLY A 96 16.39 16.78 29.54
CA GLY A 96 16.38 17.62 30.74
C GLY A 96 15.08 17.65 31.58
N TRP A 97 14.02 16.94 31.17
CA TRP A 97 12.75 16.77 31.92
C TRP A 97 12.57 15.33 32.46
N GLU A 98 13.64 14.54 32.49
CA GLU A 98 13.60 13.07 32.66
C GLU A 98 12.89 12.61 33.95
N ASP A 99 13.08 13.30 35.08
CA ASP A 99 12.49 12.93 36.37
C ASP A 99 10.97 13.17 36.45
N GLU A 100 10.45 14.21 35.80
CA GLU A 100 9.01 14.52 35.77
C GLU A 100 8.26 13.68 34.72
N TYR A 101 8.92 13.37 33.60
CA TYR A 101 8.33 12.61 32.50
C TYR A 101 8.26 11.09 32.76
N GLU A 102 9.20 10.54 33.54
CA GLU A 102 9.21 9.14 34.00
C GLU A 102 7.92 8.77 34.76
N GLN A 103 7.35 9.69 35.53
CA GLN A 103 6.14 9.45 36.33
C GLN A 103 4.90 9.28 35.45
N ILE A 104 4.73 10.13 34.43
CA ILE A 104 3.61 10.08 33.49
C ILE A 104 3.63 8.77 32.66
N ARG A 105 4.82 8.26 32.35
CA ARG A 105 4.99 7.01 31.58
C ARG A 105 4.58 5.76 32.38
N LYS A 106 4.73 5.77 33.70
CA LYS A 106 4.34 4.66 34.58
C LYS A 106 2.83 4.59 34.82
N ASP A 107 2.15 5.73 34.79
CA ASP A 107 0.69 5.82 34.96
C ASP A 107 -0.09 5.56 33.66
N GLY A 108 0.57 5.63 32.50
CA GLY A 108 -0.01 5.39 31.18
C GLY A 108 -0.21 3.91 30.80
N ARG A 109 -0.76 3.07 31.68
CA ARG A 109 -1.33 1.77 31.29
C ARG A 109 -2.61 2.00 30.49
N LEU A 110 -2.47 2.19 29.18
CA LEU A 110 -3.51 2.00 28.16
C LEU A 110 -2.95 1.13 27.03
#